data_AF-A0A514WZ15-F1
#
_entry.id   AF-A0A514WZ15-F1
#
_cell.length_a   1.000
_cell.length_b   1.000
_cell.length_c   1.000
_cell.angle_alpha   90.00
_cell.angle_beta   90.00
_cell.angle_gamma   90.00
#
_symmetry.space_group_name_H-M   'P 1'
#
loop_
_entity.id
_entity.type
_entity.pdbx_description
1 polymer ?
#
loop_
_entity_poly.entity_id
_entity_poly.type
_entity_poly.pdbx_seq_one_letter_code
_entity_poly.pdbx_strand_id
1 'polypeptide(L)'
;MQEIEQVNEGNAKKERFLAKCLAETDNSSWCQQLTRPNESSTARFKCTYGEEQVHQLIDPSENTWKFAIEGVRVVKDLQAKGLKVCEIYNWWRPDAYNHNVGGAPGRHPFGTSIDVRFCTNADADRAFAELCKMKAAARIRAIGHYGNSAIHIGVGDNLSNTWGKYCDGAAKTQVAKNPKSFAKKSI
;
A
#
# COMPACT_ATOMS: atom_id res chain seq x y z
N MET A 1 -25.12 -2.08 -5.70
CA MET A 1 -24.31 -3.28 -5.44
C MET A 1 -23.90 -3.20 -3.99
N GLN A 2 -24.31 -4.15 -3.15
CA GLN A 2 -23.85 -4.18 -1.76
C GLN A 2 -22.36 -4.54 -1.78
N GLU A 3 -21.51 -3.90 -0.98
CA GLU A 3 -20.06 -4.19 -0.97
C GLU A 3 -19.72 -5.67 -0.75
N ILE A 4 -20.58 -6.39 -0.03
CA ILE A 4 -20.44 -7.85 0.17
C ILE A 4 -20.52 -8.62 -1.16
N GLU A 5 -21.28 -8.14 -2.15
CA GLU A 5 -21.32 -8.72 -3.50
C GLU A 5 -19.96 -8.55 -4.18
N GLN A 6 -19.32 -7.39 -4.06
CA GLN A 6 -17.98 -7.14 -4.61
C GLN A 6 -16.92 -8.03 -3.96
N VAL A 7 -16.98 -8.20 -2.64
CA VAL A 7 -16.12 -9.14 -1.90
C VAL A 7 -16.32 -10.56 -2.44
N ASN A 8 -17.56 -11.00 -2.62
CA ASN A 8 -17.87 -12.35 -3.11
C ASN A 8 -17.44 -12.55 -4.56
N GLU A 9 -17.59 -11.54 -5.42
CA GLU A 9 -17.06 -11.57 -6.79
C GLU A 9 -15.53 -11.66 -6.82
N GLY A 10 -14.84 -10.90 -5.95
CA GLY A 10 -13.40 -11.00 -5.79
C GLY A 10 -12.96 -12.39 -5.33
N ASN A 11 -13.64 -12.94 -4.32
CA ASN A 11 -13.41 -14.30 -3.81
C ASN A 11 -13.56 -15.36 -4.90
N ALA A 12 -14.61 -15.27 -5.74
CA ALA A 12 -14.83 -16.19 -6.85
C ALA A 12 -13.71 -16.15 -7.91
N LYS A 13 -12.97 -15.03 -7.99
CA LYS A 13 -11.88 -14.82 -8.95
C LYS A 13 -10.49 -15.12 -8.37
N LYS A 14 -10.38 -15.53 -7.10
CA LYS A 14 -9.09 -15.73 -6.40
C LYS A 14 -8.12 -16.61 -7.18
N GLU A 15 -8.54 -17.80 -7.60
CA GLU A 15 -7.64 -18.75 -8.27
C GLU A 15 -7.17 -18.20 -9.63
N ARG A 16 -8.03 -17.47 -10.34
CA ARG A 16 -7.67 -16.81 -11.61
C ARG A 16 -6.65 -15.69 -11.39
N PHE A 17 -6.84 -14.89 -10.35
CA PHE A 17 -5.87 -13.86 -9.96
C PHE A 17 -4.52 -14.48 -9.61
N LEU A 18 -4.51 -15.50 -8.75
CA LEU A 18 -3.29 -16.18 -8.32
C LEU A 18 -2.54 -16.79 -9.49
N ALA A 19 -3.23 -17.51 -10.39
CA ALA A 19 -2.64 -18.08 -11.59
C ALA A 19 -1.96 -17.01 -12.47
N LYS A 20 -2.65 -15.88 -12.70
CA LYS A 20 -2.09 -14.76 -13.47
C LYS A 20 -0.87 -14.16 -12.76
N CYS A 21 -0.97 -13.88 -11.47
CA CYS A 21 0.12 -13.28 -10.70
C CYS A 21 1.37 -14.17 -10.70
N LEU A 22 1.21 -15.48 -10.45
CA LEU A 22 2.32 -16.43 -10.45
C LEU A 22 2.99 -16.51 -11.83
N ALA A 23 2.20 -16.60 -12.91
CA ALA A 23 2.72 -16.64 -14.28
C ALA A 23 3.51 -15.37 -14.64
N GLU A 24 3.09 -14.21 -14.13
CA GLU A 24 3.68 -12.91 -14.46
C GLU A 24 4.83 -12.46 -13.54
N THR A 25 5.14 -13.26 -12.52
CA THR A 25 6.13 -12.91 -11.48
C THR A 25 7.10 -14.05 -11.18
N ASP A 26 7.30 -14.97 -12.12
CA ASP A 26 8.18 -16.14 -11.99
C ASP A 26 7.84 -17.02 -10.78
N ASN A 27 6.54 -17.30 -10.59
CA ASN A 27 6.00 -18.08 -9.47
C ASN A 27 6.31 -17.48 -8.09
N SER A 28 6.31 -16.15 -7.98
CA SER A 28 6.55 -15.45 -6.71
C SER A 28 5.55 -15.86 -5.63
N SER A 29 6.05 -16.31 -4.48
CA SER A 29 5.22 -16.66 -3.33
C SER A 29 4.44 -15.46 -2.76
N TRP A 30 4.89 -14.24 -3.05
CA TRP A 30 4.22 -13.00 -2.65
C TRP A 30 2.80 -12.86 -3.21
N CYS A 31 2.50 -13.48 -4.35
CA CYS A 31 1.14 -13.49 -4.91
C CYS A 31 0.10 -14.03 -3.93
N GLN A 32 0.48 -15.01 -3.10
CA GLN A 32 -0.41 -15.61 -2.09
C GLN A 32 -0.69 -14.67 -0.91
N GLN A 33 0.18 -13.68 -0.66
CA GLN A 33 -0.04 -12.74 0.44
C GLN A 33 -1.00 -11.61 0.04
N LEU A 34 -1.06 -11.25 -1.25
CA LEU A 34 -2.01 -10.26 -1.76
C LEU A 34 -3.48 -10.64 -1.52
N THR A 35 -3.78 -11.93 -1.39
CA THR A 35 -5.14 -12.39 -1.14
C THR A 35 -5.47 -12.51 0.35
N ARG A 36 -4.48 -12.37 1.24
CA ARG A 36 -4.65 -12.56 2.68
C ARG A 36 -4.83 -11.22 3.39
N PRO A 37 -5.75 -11.15 4.37
CA PRO A 37 -5.81 -10.00 5.25
C PRO A 37 -4.66 -10.00 6.25
N ASN A 38 -4.24 -8.82 6.66
CA ASN A 38 -3.39 -8.66 7.83
C ASN A 38 -4.18 -9.13 9.06
N GLU A 39 -3.58 -10.01 9.87
CA GLU A 39 -4.21 -10.59 11.08
C GLU A 39 -4.82 -9.53 12.00
N SER A 40 -4.13 -8.40 12.15
CA SER A 40 -4.57 -7.26 12.99
C SER A 40 -5.87 -6.60 12.49
N SER A 41 -6.23 -6.78 11.23
CA SER A 41 -7.42 -6.19 10.61
C SER A 41 -8.58 -7.18 10.48
N THR A 42 -8.35 -8.47 10.75
CA THR A 42 -9.37 -9.54 10.66
C THR A 42 -10.61 -9.24 11.52
N ALA A 43 -10.43 -8.80 12.76
CA ALA A 43 -11.55 -8.46 13.65
C ALA A 43 -12.41 -7.31 13.09
N ARG A 44 -11.80 -6.30 12.46
CA ARG A 44 -12.55 -5.18 11.86
C ARG A 44 -13.31 -5.62 10.62
N PHE A 45 -12.75 -6.51 9.81
CA PHE A 45 -13.46 -7.06 8.66
C PHE A 45 -14.65 -7.92 9.08
N LYS A 46 -14.47 -8.79 10.08
CA LYS A 46 -15.57 -9.59 10.67
C LYS A 46 -16.66 -8.72 11.26
N CYS A 47 -16.30 -7.62 11.93
CA CYS A 47 -17.26 -6.62 12.39
C CYS A 47 -18.01 -5.94 11.23
N THR A 48 -17.39 -5.80 10.06
CA THR A 48 -17.99 -5.13 8.89
C THR A 48 -18.93 -6.06 8.10
N TYR A 49 -18.54 -7.31 7.88
CA TYR A 49 -19.25 -8.22 6.96
C TYR A 49 -19.74 -9.52 7.59
N GLY A 50 -19.52 -9.72 8.91
CA GLY A 50 -19.88 -10.92 9.64
C GLY A 50 -18.73 -11.93 9.79
N GLU A 51 -18.86 -12.80 10.80
CA GLU A 51 -17.85 -13.80 11.16
C GLU A 51 -17.65 -14.88 10.07
N GLU A 52 -18.72 -15.20 9.33
CA GLU A 52 -18.73 -16.25 8.30
C GLU A 52 -18.21 -15.74 6.93
N GLN A 53 -18.06 -14.43 6.75
CA GLN A 53 -17.63 -13.87 5.47
C GLN A 53 -16.15 -14.16 5.24
N VAL A 54 -15.85 -14.88 4.16
CA VAL A 54 -14.47 -15.13 3.73
C VAL A 54 -13.80 -13.80 3.39
N HIS A 55 -12.70 -13.52 4.08
CA HIS A 55 -11.88 -12.33 3.87
C HIS A 55 -10.76 -12.64 2.88
N GLN A 56 -10.94 -12.24 1.62
CA GLN A 56 -9.82 -12.11 0.67
C GLN A 56 -9.74 -10.67 0.18
N LEU A 57 -8.52 -10.19 -0.01
CA LEU A 57 -8.25 -8.83 -0.49
C LEU A 57 -8.07 -8.81 -2.02
N ILE A 58 -9.09 -9.26 -2.77
CA ILE A 58 -9.03 -9.35 -4.22
C ILE A 58 -10.04 -8.41 -4.85
N ASP A 59 -9.55 -7.42 -5.58
CA ASP A 59 -10.40 -6.53 -6.36
C ASP A 59 -11.15 -7.33 -7.43
N PRO A 60 -12.49 -7.25 -7.51
CA PRO A 60 -13.26 -7.94 -8.54
C PRO A 60 -12.96 -7.44 -9.96
N SER A 61 -12.37 -6.26 -10.11
CA SER A 61 -11.97 -5.70 -11.40
C SER A 61 -10.61 -6.24 -11.85
N GLU A 62 -10.61 -7.10 -12.87
CA GLU A 62 -9.36 -7.68 -13.41
C GLU A 62 -8.39 -6.63 -13.97
N ASN A 63 -8.90 -5.45 -14.34
CA ASN A 63 -8.11 -4.34 -14.85
C ASN A 63 -7.16 -3.75 -13.79
N THR A 64 -7.45 -3.94 -12.50
CA THR A 64 -6.58 -3.44 -11.41
C THR A 64 -5.53 -4.45 -11.00
N TRP A 65 -5.67 -5.73 -11.37
CA TRP A 65 -4.74 -6.81 -11.00
C TRP A 65 -3.31 -6.54 -11.44
N LYS A 66 -3.13 -5.84 -12.57
CA LYS A 66 -1.81 -5.40 -13.05
C LYS A 66 -1.03 -4.58 -12.01
N PHE A 67 -1.71 -3.81 -11.16
CA PHE A 67 -1.07 -3.00 -10.13
C PHE A 67 -0.58 -3.85 -8.95
N ALA A 68 -1.36 -4.86 -8.56
CA ALA A 68 -0.94 -5.85 -7.57
C ALA A 68 0.29 -6.62 -8.04
N ILE A 69 0.24 -7.09 -9.29
CA ILE A 69 1.33 -7.85 -9.94
C ILE A 69 2.59 -7.00 -10.03
N GLU A 70 2.48 -5.74 -10.45
CA GLU A 70 3.61 -4.83 -10.45
C GLU A 70 4.12 -4.53 -9.03
N GLY A 71 3.24 -4.45 -8.04
CA GLY A 71 3.63 -4.37 -6.62
C GLY A 71 4.50 -5.56 -6.19
N VAL A 72 4.18 -6.77 -6.64
CA VAL A 72 5.01 -7.96 -6.41
C VAL A 72 6.36 -7.83 -7.11
N ARG A 73 6.42 -7.30 -8.34
CA ARG A 73 7.69 -7.07 -9.05
C ARG A 73 8.55 -6.05 -8.32
N VAL A 74 7.96 -4.96 -7.82
CA VAL A 74 8.66 -3.98 -6.98
C VAL A 74 9.26 -4.65 -5.74
N VAL A 75 8.49 -5.49 -5.05
CA VAL A 75 8.99 -6.23 -3.88
C VAL A 75 10.14 -7.18 -4.25
N LYS A 76 10.04 -7.91 -5.35
CA LYS A 76 11.13 -8.77 -5.85
C LYS A 76 12.41 -7.96 -6.09
N ASP A 77 12.30 -6.79 -6.70
CA ASP A 77 13.47 -5.95 -6.97
C ASP A 77 14.10 -5.37 -5.70
N LEU A 78 13.29 -5.04 -4.69
CA LEU A 78 13.81 -4.66 -3.38
C LEU A 78 14.55 -5.85 -2.73
N GLN A 79 14.02 -7.07 -2.80
CA GLN A 79 14.71 -8.26 -2.30
C GLN A 79 16.01 -8.54 -3.05
N ALA A 80 16.04 -8.36 -4.38
CA ALA A 80 17.25 -8.52 -5.18
C ALA A 80 18.36 -7.53 -4.78
N LYS A 81 18.00 -6.40 -4.13
CA LYS A 81 18.93 -5.43 -3.54
C LYS A 81 19.32 -5.77 -2.08
N GLY A 82 18.96 -6.96 -1.60
CA GLY A 82 19.27 -7.45 -0.26
C GLY A 82 18.41 -6.87 0.84
N LEU A 83 17.21 -6.35 0.53
CA LEU A 83 16.25 -5.85 1.52
C LEU A 83 15.35 -6.99 2.00
N LYS A 84 15.19 -7.11 3.33
CA LYS A 84 14.36 -8.16 3.92
C LYS A 84 12.90 -7.71 4.03
N VAL A 85 12.07 -8.22 3.13
CA VAL A 85 10.61 -8.07 3.16
C VAL A 85 10.01 -9.21 3.97
N CYS A 86 9.12 -8.87 4.89
CA CYS A 86 8.47 -9.83 5.78
C CYS A 86 7.06 -10.16 5.30
N GLU A 87 6.31 -9.16 4.85
CA GLU A 87 4.90 -9.33 4.49
C GLU A 87 4.46 -8.31 3.43
N ILE A 88 3.61 -8.73 2.51
CA ILE A 88 2.75 -7.86 1.70
C ILE A 88 1.33 -8.03 2.20
N TYR A 89 0.63 -6.93 2.43
CA TYR A 89 -0.76 -6.94 2.86
C TYR A 89 -1.51 -5.74 2.32
N ASN A 90 -2.83 -5.69 2.53
CA ASN A 90 -3.68 -4.58 2.09
C ASN A 90 -3.45 -4.21 0.62
N TRP A 91 -3.68 -5.11 -0.33
CA TRP A 91 -3.74 -4.68 -1.72
C TRP A 91 -5.06 -3.95 -1.99
N TRP A 92 -6.15 -4.70 -2.06
CA TRP A 92 -7.49 -4.16 -2.23
C TRP A 92 -8.26 -4.16 -0.91
N ARG A 93 -9.04 -3.11 -0.65
CA ARG A 93 -9.94 -3.03 0.52
C ARG A 93 -11.27 -2.42 0.08
N PRO A 94 -12.42 -3.13 0.19
CA PRO A 94 -13.71 -2.51 -0.10
C PRO A 94 -13.97 -1.31 0.83
N ASP A 95 -14.79 -0.36 0.38
CA ASP A 95 -14.88 0.97 0.97
C ASP A 95 -15.28 0.97 2.46
N ALA A 96 -16.27 0.19 2.90
CA ALA A 96 -16.67 0.14 4.31
C ALA A 96 -15.57 -0.45 5.19
N TYR A 97 -14.92 -1.52 4.74
CA TYR A 97 -13.75 -2.04 5.46
C TYR A 97 -12.61 -1.04 5.50
N ASN A 98 -12.32 -0.37 4.37
CA ASN A 98 -11.32 0.69 4.30
C ASN A 98 -11.63 1.82 5.29
N HIS A 99 -12.89 2.25 5.38
CA HIS A 99 -13.35 3.24 6.36
C HIS A 99 -13.15 2.75 7.81
N ASN A 100 -13.55 1.52 8.10
CA ASN A 100 -13.46 0.94 9.45
C ASN A 100 -12.02 0.73 9.93
N VAL A 101 -11.05 0.55 9.01
CA VAL A 101 -9.62 0.54 9.34
C VAL A 101 -9.00 1.95 9.43
N GLY A 102 -9.78 3.01 9.19
CA GLY A 102 -9.30 4.41 9.16
C GLY A 102 -8.51 4.74 7.90
N GLY A 103 -8.73 4.01 6.82
CA GLY A 103 -8.05 4.18 5.54
C GLY A 103 -8.48 5.46 4.82
N ALA A 104 -7.53 6.06 4.10
CA ALA A 104 -7.83 7.19 3.22
C ALA A 104 -8.68 6.72 2.02
N PRO A 105 -9.60 7.56 1.51
CA PRO A 105 -10.29 7.30 0.25
C PRO A 105 -9.31 7.39 -0.92
N GLY A 106 -9.58 6.68 -2.02
CA GLY A 106 -8.86 6.89 -3.29
C GLY A 106 -7.62 6.03 -3.57
N ARG A 107 -7.33 5.00 -2.76
CA ARG A 107 -6.13 4.15 -2.91
C ARG A 107 -6.48 2.66 -2.94
N HIS A 108 -6.33 1.95 -1.82
CA HIS A 108 -6.64 0.52 -1.70
C HIS A 108 -8.04 0.13 -2.21
N PRO A 109 -9.11 0.94 -2.06
CA PRO A 109 -10.40 0.61 -2.66
C PRO A 109 -10.40 0.47 -4.19
N PHE A 110 -9.42 1.06 -4.87
CA PHE A 110 -9.23 0.98 -6.31
C PHE A 110 -8.21 -0.08 -6.73
N GLY A 111 -7.70 -0.87 -5.78
CA GLY A 111 -6.72 -1.94 -6.05
C GLY A 111 -5.40 -1.40 -6.62
N THR A 112 -5.04 -0.14 -6.34
CA THR A 112 -3.89 0.54 -6.96
C THR A 112 -2.61 0.49 -6.14
N SER A 113 -2.67 -0.01 -4.90
CA SER A 113 -1.57 0.06 -3.94
C SER A 113 -1.44 -1.21 -3.13
N ILE A 114 -0.24 -1.45 -2.59
CA ILE A 114 0.02 -2.51 -1.60
C ILE A 114 0.70 -1.89 -0.37
N ASP A 115 0.48 -2.48 0.81
CA ASP A 115 1.28 -2.20 1.99
C ASP A 115 2.33 -3.30 2.16
N VAL A 116 3.57 -2.92 2.49
CA VAL A 116 4.68 -3.86 2.64
C VAL A 116 5.36 -3.64 3.99
N ARG A 117 5.47 -4.71 4.78
CA ARG A 117 6.26 -4.72 6.02
C ARG A 117 7.65 -5.27 5.74
N PHE A 118 8.65 -4.53 6.21
CA PHE A 118 10.04 -4.96 6.20
C PHE A 118 10.39 -5.58 7.55
N CYS A 119 11.35 -6.51 7.54
CA CYS A 119 11.71 -7.25 8.76
C CYS A 119 12.45 -6.40 9.79
N THR A 120 13.02 -5.28 9.37
CA THR A 120 13.63 -4.30 10.26
C THR A 120 13.31 -2.88 9.79
N ASN A 121 13.35 -1.92 10.71
CA ASN A 121 13.25 -0.50 10.35
C ASN A 121 14.39 -0.05 9.44
N ALA A 122 15.59 -0.62 9.58
CA ALA A 122 16.71 -0.31 8.71
C ALA A 122 16.45 -0.75 7.26
N ASP A 123 15.81 -1.91 7.07
CA ASP A 123 15.37 -2.37 5.74
C ASP A 123 14.23 -1.49 5.20
N ALA A 124 13.28 -1.08 6.04
CA ALA A 124 12.23 -0.13 5.64
C ALA A 124 12.84 1.20 5.15
N ASP A 125 13.80 1.75 5.88
CA ASP A 125 14.43 3.03 5.55
C ASP A 125 15.21 2.95 4.23
N ARG A 126 15.97 1.87 4.04
CA ARG A 126 16.68 1.61 2.79
C ARG A 126 15.72 1.37 1.62
N ALA A 127 14.64 0.62 1.87
CA ALA A 127 13.60 0.38 0.87
C ALA A 127 12.90 1.68 0.46
N PHE A 128 12.61 2.57 1.40
CA PHE A 128 12.02 3.87 1.11
C PHE A 128 12.90 4.69 0.14
N ALA A 129 14.23 4.68 0.34
CA ALA A 129 15.17 5.34 -0.55
C ALA A 129 15.17 4.73 -1.97
N GLU A 130 15.11 3.40 -2.09
CA GLU A 130 15.00 2.73 -3.40
C GLU A 130 13.64 3.00 -4.08
N LEU A 131 12.55 3.01 -3.31
CA LEU A 131 11.22 3.35 -3.80
C LEU A 131 11.17 4.80 -4.31
N CYS A 132 11.86 5.74 -3.66
CA CYS A 132 12.00 7.10 -4.16
C CYS A 132 12.65 7.16 -5.55
N LYS A 133 13.65 6.32 -5.82
CA LYS A 133 14.24 6.19 -7.16
C LYS A 133 13.24 5.62 -8.17
N MET A 134 12.50 4.58 -7.78
CA MET A 134 11.44 3.99 -8.63
C MET A 134 10.32 5.00 -8.93
N LYS A 135 9.96 5.84 -7.96
CA LYS A 135 8.97 6.92 -8.14
C LYS A 135 9.48 8.00 -9.08
N ALA A 136 10.75 8.41 -8.94
CA ALA A 136 11.37 9.36 -9.86
C ALA A 136 11.42 8.83 -11.31
N ALA A 137 11.57 7.50 -11.46
CA ALA A 137 11.48 6.81 -12.74
C ALA A 137 10.03 6.49 -13.20
N ALA A 138 9.01 7.06 -12.54
CA ALA A 138 7.59 6.87 -12.83
C ALA A 138 7.09 5.41 -12.79
N ARG A 139 7.85 4.49 -12.16
CA ARG A 139 7.45 3.10 -12.00
C ARG A 139 6.38 2.91 -10.92
N ILE A 140 6.44 3.73 -9.89
CA ILE A 140 5.39 3.85 -8.87
C ILE A 140 4.98 5.31 -8.76
N ARG A 141 3.76 5.55 -8.29
CA ARG A 141 3.16 6.89 -8.20
C ARG A 141 3.23 7.47 -6.80
N ALA A 142 3.02 6.65 -5.78
CA ALA A 142 2.95 7.12 -4.39
C ALA A 142 3.76 6.24 -3.42
N ILE A 143 4.29 6.86 -2.36
CA ILE A 143 5.03 6.16 -1.29
C ILE A 143 4.63 6.75 0.06
N GLY A 144 4.28 5.89 1.03
CA GLY A 144 3.99 6.31 2.40
C GLY A 144 4.81 5.54 3.41
N HIS A 145 5.47 6.21 4.36
CA HIS A 145 6.21 5.55 5.43
C HIS A 145 5.44 5.60 6.75
N TYR A 146 4.89 4.47 7.20
CA TYR A 146 4.09 4.39 8.43
C TYR A 146 4.93 4.01 9.67
N GLY A 147 6.13 4.59 9.80
CA GLY A 147 7.09 4.26 10.86
C GLY A 147 7.41 2.76 10.91
N ASN A 148 7.18 2.12 12.07
CA ASN A 148 7.53 0.71 12.34
C ASN A 148 6.52 -0.31 11.78
N SER A 149 5.48 0.13 11.05
CA SER A 149 4.38 -0.76 10.65
C SER A 149 4.53 -1.30 9.23
N ALA A 150 4.60 -0.40 8.23
CA ALA A 150 4.79 -0.73 6.81
C ALA A 150 5.13 0.50 5.97
N ILE A 151 5.42 0.22 4.70
CA ILE A 151 5.50 1.19 3.62
C ILE A 151 4.33 0.96 2.65
N HIS A 152 3.55 2.01 2.40
CA HIS A 152 2.59 2.07 1.30
C HIS A 152 3.32 2.22 -0.02
N ILE A 153 3.00 1.38 -1.00
CA ILE A 153 3.50 1.44 -2.37
C ILE A 153 2.31 1.61 -3.31
N GLY A 154 2.08 2.84 -3.78
CA GLY A 154 1.02 3.16 -4.73
C GLY A 154 1.52 3.04 -6.15
N VAL A 155 1.23 1.92 -6.81
CA VAL A 155 1.63 1.67 -8.20
C VAL A 155 0.71 2.42 -9.15
N GLY A 156 -0.60 2.25 -8.99
CA GLY A 156 -1.63 2.86 -9.84
C GLY A 156 -2.29 4.11 -9.24
N ASP A 157 -1.85 4.56 -8.06
CA ASP A 157 -2.53 5.62 -7.30
C ASP A 157 -2.69 6.90 -8.13
N ASN A 158 -3.92 7.41 -8.25
CA ASN A 158 -4.22 8.60 -9.06
C ASN A 158 -3.40 9.82 -8.63
N LEU A 159 -3.15 9.96 -7.32
CA LEU A 159 -2.31 11.02 -6.76
C LEU A 159 -0.87 10.54 -6.59
N SER A 160 0.06 11.19 -7.30
CA SER A 160 1.49 11.02 -7.05
C SER A 160 1.92 11.86 -5.85
N ASN A 161 2.23 11.23 -4.72
CA ASN A 161 2.66 11.92 -3.51
C ASN A 161 3.60 11.07 -2.65
N THR A 162 4.19 11.70 -1.64
CA THR A 162 5.05 11.05 -0.66
C THR A 162 4.71 11.57 0.74
N TRP A 163 4.62 10.69 1.74
CA TRP A 163 4.34 11.08 3.14
C TRP A 163 5.05 10.20 4.16
N GLY A 164 5.08 10.65 5.42
CA GLY A 164 5.79 10.00 6.53
C GLY A 164 7.31 10.19 6.49
N LYS A 165 7.89 10.22 5.29
CA LYS A 165 9.25 10.65 4.96
C LYS A 165 9.25 11.42 3.64
N TYR A 166 10.41 11.91 3.22
CA TYR A 166 10.59 12.65 1.96
C TYR A 166 11.62 11.97 1.07
N CYS A 167 11.42 12.04 -0.24
CA CYS A 167 12.45 11.66 -1.20
C CYS A 167 13.46 12.80 -1.31
N ASP A 168 14.71 12.56 -0.93
CA ASP A 168 15.78 13.53 -1.13
C ASP A 168 15.94 13.81 -2.63
N GLY A 169 15.59 15.03 -3.04
CA GLY A 169 15.57 15.45 -4.45
C GLY A 169 14.35 16.28 -4.88
N ALA A 170 13.27 16.30 -4.09
CA ALA A 170 12.23 17.33 -4.25
C ALA A 170 12.72 18.60 -3.55
N ALA A 171 13.02 19.66 -4.32
CA ALA A 171 13.55 20.92 -3.82
C ALA A 171 12.87 21.35 -2.51
N LYS A 172 13.67 21.50 -1.45
CA LYS A 172 13.27 22.14 -0.21
C LYS A 172 13.06 23.63 -0.50
N THR A 173 11.90 24.04 -1.00
CA THR A 173 11.39 25.37 -0.68
C THR A 173 10.90 25.32 0.76
N GLN A 174 11.85 25.46 1.69
CA GLN A 174 11.51 25.91 3.02
C GLN A 174 10.85 27.27 2.87
N VAL A 175 9.52 27.32 3.02
CA VAL A 175 8.87 28.57 3.39
C VAL A 175 9.38 28.86 4.80
N ALA A 176 10.38 29.74 4.87
CA ALA A 176 10.89 30.25 6.13
C ALA A 176 9.70 30.81 6.91
N LYS A 177 9.37 30.15 8.04
CA LYS A 177 8.50 30.75 9.05
C LYS A 177 9.22 32.02 9.53
N ASN A 178 8.67 33.17 9.15
CA ASN A 178 9.13 34.48 9.58
C ASN A 178 8.77 34.65 11.07
N PRO A 179 9.72 34.67 12.03
CA PRO A 179 9.40 35.01 13.40
C PRO A 179 9.49 36.53 13.50
N LYS A 180 8.42 37.25 13.15
CA LYS A 180 8.34 38.66 13.52
C LYS A 180 8.05 38.76 15.01
N SER A 181 9.13 38.95 15.75
CA SER A 181 9.20 39.68 17.00
C SER A 181 8.42 41.00 16.93
N PHE A 182 7.51 41.22 17.87
CA PHE A 182 7.15 42.55 18.39
C PHE A 182 6.91 42.36 19.89
N ALA A 183 7.91 42.68 20.71
CA ALA A 183 8.10 43.99 21.33
C ALA A 183 7.13 44.21 22.51
N LYS A 184 7.70 44.10 23.71
CA LYS A 184 7.15 44.63 24.97
C LYS A 184 6.67 46.07 24.76
N LYS A 185 5.49 46.40 25.26
CA LYS A 185 5.18 47.74 25.72
C LYS A 185 4.87 47.69 27.21
N SER A 186 5.76 48.30 27.98
CA SER A 186 5.46 48.86 29.29
C SER A 186 4.64 50.13 29.08
N ILE A 187 3.52 50.26 29.78
CA ILE A 187 3.12 51.44 30.57
C ILE A 187 2.46 50.88 31.82
#